data_AF-A0A9W6HGN5-F1
#
_entry.id   AF-A0A9W6HGN5-F1
#
_cell.length_a   1.000
_cell.length_b   1.000
_cell.length_c   1.000
_cell.angle_alpha   90.00
_cell.angle_beta   90.00
_cell.angle_gamma   90.00
#
_symmetry.space_group_name_H-M   'P 1'
#
loop_
_entity.id
_entity.type
_entity.pdbx_description
1 polymer ?
#
loop_
_entity_poly.entity_id
_entity_poly.type
_entity_poly.pdbx_seq_one_letter_code
_entity_poly.pdbx_strand_id
1 'polypeptide(L)'
;MTSTPESFDDASSTPEPEAEISSAPAPDERLLTAHDLARAALAEVTPEATVGDPVDYVIEADGVISLRFANRLPGYPGWLWTVSVAVVPDSEPTVLEVELLPATGALLAPEWVPWAVRLAEYQAAQAAAEDAGDDDLDDDELDTDDLDDDEDDLDEDDSDEDGFDGAATAVTHAGDVDGVDIDELDAGDEDDDSDDEDEDDEDDDSDEDDSDDEDEFDESDDPAHDEAPNER
;
A
#
# COMPACT_ATOMS: atom_id res chain seq x y z
N MET A 1 28.93 -13.81 42.93
CA MET A 1 30.15 -14.11 42.16
C MET A 1 30.06 -13.31 40.88
N THR A 2 30.95 -12.32 40.76
CA THR A 2 31.03 -11.35 39.68
C THR A 2 31.56 -12.03 38.41
N SER A 3 30.77 -12.05 37.34
CA SER A 3 31.29 -12.43 36.02
C SER A 3 31.83 -11.20 35.31
N THR A 4 33.12 -11.26 35.02
CA THR A 4 33.94 -10.33 34.24
C THR A 4 33.44 -10.20 32.80
N PRO A 5 33.41 -8.99 32.20
CA PRO A 5 33.29 -8.85 30.75
C PRO A 5 34.63 -9.13 30.06
N GLU A 6 34.61 -9.93 28.99
CA GLU A 6 35.75 -10.15 28.10
C GLU A 6 36.18 -8.83 27.42
N SER A 7 37.47 -8.52 27.51
CA SER A 7 38.11 -7.47 26.72
C SER A 7 38.45 -8.04 25.36
N PHE A 8 37.86 -7.48 24.30
CA PHE A 8 38.38 -7.63 22.95
C PHE A 8 39.29 -6.44 22.65
N ASP A 9 40.52 -6.79 22.27
CA ASP A 9 41.66 -5.93 22.02
C ASP A 9 41.39 -4.99 20.83
N ASP A 10 41.49 -3.69 21.09
CA ASP A 10 41.50 -2.60 20.12
C ASP A 10 42.89 -2.51 19.47
N ALA A 11 43.01 -2.91 18.19
CA ALA A 11 43.91 -2.30 17.19
C ALA A 11 44.02 -3.17 15.92
N SER A 12 43.24 -2.83 14.88
CA SER A 12 43.72 -2.89 13.49
C SER A 12 42.84 -2.00 12.60
N SER A 13 42.88 -0.69 12.84
CA SER A 13 42.35 0.30 11.89
C SER A 13 43.33 0.43 10.72
N THR A 14 43.26 -0.49 9.77
CA THR A 14 43.78 -0.27 8.42
C THR A 14 42.87 0.79 7.78
N PRO A 15 43.36 1.96 7.35
CA PRO A 15 42.52 2.88 6.61
C PRO A 15 42.16 2.23 5.26
N GLU A 16 40.89 1.90 5.08
CA GLU A 16 40.30 1.68 3.77
C GLU A 16 40.62 2.88 2.87
N PRO A 17 40.89 2.65 1.57
CA PRO A 17 41.17 3.75 0.65
C PRO A 17 39.95 4.67 0.63
N GLU A 18 40.21 5.93 0.95
CA GLU A 18 39.27 7.04 0.87
C GLU A 18 38.49 6.94 -0.44
N ALA A 19 37.19 6.67 -0.33
CA ALA A 19 36.28 6.68 -1.45
C ALA A 19 36.48 7.98 -2.22
N GLU A 20 36.89 7.85 -3.48
CA GLU A 20 37.03 8.99 -4.37
C GLU A 20 35.70 9.72 -4.40
N ILE A 21 35.72 10.98 -3.99
CA ILE A 21 34.58 11.88 -4.08
C ILE A 21 34.40 12.15 -5.57
N SER A 22 33.75 11.22 -6.25
CA SER A 22 33.34 11.35 -7.64
C SER A 22 32.44 12.58 -7.68
N SER A 23 32.92 13.63 -8.33
CA SER A 23 32.12 14.81 -8.62
C SER A 23 30.88 14.33 -9.37
N ALA A 24 29.72 14.32 -8.69
CA ALA A 24 28.48 13.96 -9.33
C ALA A 24 28.31 14.79 -10.60
N PRO A 25 28.01 14.17 -11.76
CA PRO A 25 27.77 14.92 -12.97
C PRO A 25 26.60 15.88 -12.74
N ALA A 26 26.64 17.04 -13.40
CA ALA A 26 25.54 17.99 -13.34
C ALA A 26 24.23 17.29 -13.78
N PRO A 27 23.08 17.62 -13.15
CA PRO A 27 21.80 17.00 -13.47
C PRO A 27 21.42 17.25 -14.94
N ASP A 28 20.87 16.23 -15.60
CA ASP A 28 20.36 16.34 -16.98
C ASP A 28 19.16 17.31 -17.00
N GLU A 29 19.24 18.36 -17.82
CA GLU A 29 18.21 19.40 -17.93
C GLU A 29 16.85 18.83 -18.39
N ARG A 30 16.84 17.70 -19.10
CA ARG A 30 15.61 17.02 -19.53
C ARG A 30 14.82 16.50 -18.33
N LEU A 31 15.51 16.00 -17.30
CA LEU A 31 14.88 15.52 -16.08
C LEU A 31 14.31 16.68 -15.25
N LEU A 32 15.05 17.80 -15.16
CA LEU A 32 14.60 19.00 -14.45
C LEU A 32 13.34 19.62 -15.07
N THR A 33 13.09 19.38 -16.35
CA THR A 33 11.95 19.93 -17.09
C THR A 33 10.81 18.93 -17.29
N ALA A 34 10.95 17.67 -16.84
CA ALA A 34 9.99 16.58 -17.02
C ALA A 34 8.72 16.67 -16.13
N HIS A 35 8.22 17.87 -15.87
CA HIS A 35 7.05 18.10 -15.01
C HIS A 35 5.75 17.53 -15.60
N ASP A 36 5.59 17.58 -16.93
CA ASP A 36 4.40 17.04 -17.59
C ASP A 36 4.36 15.51 -17.54
N LEU A 37 5.53 14.86 -17.73
CA LEU A 37 5.70 13.43 -17.52
C LEU A 37 5.36 13.04 -16.07
N ALA A 38 5.90 13.79 -15.10
CA ALA A 38 5.63 13.53 -13.70
C ALA A 38 4.15 13.75 -13.32
N ARG A 39 3.49 14.76 -13.89
CA ARG A 39 2.05 14.98 -13.69
C ARG A 39 1.20 13.88 -14.31
N ALA A 40 1.56 13.39 -15.48
CA ALA A 40 0.86 12.27 -16.11
C ALA A 40 0.93 11.03 -15.22
N ALA A 41 2.12 10.67 -14.71
CA ALA A 41 2.26 9.55 -13.78
C ALA A 41 1.49 9.75 -12.46
N LEU A 42 1.46 10.97 -11.91
CA LEU A 42 0.63 11.27 -10.75
C LEU A 42 -0.87 11.09 -11.02
N ALA A 43 -1.34 11.44 -12.22
CA ALA A 43 -2.74 11.29 -12.61
C ALA A 43 -3.20 9.83 -12.68
N GLU A 44 -2.26 8.87 -12.81
CA GLU A 44 -2.56 7.44 -12.78
C GLU A 44 -2.89 6.94 -11.36
N VAL A 45 -2.34 7.57 -10.32
CA VAL A 45 -2.48 7.12 -8.91
C VAL A 45 -3.39 8.00 -8.06
N THR A 46 -3.63 9.24 -8.48
CA THR A 46 -4.44 10.19 -7.71
C THR A 46 -5.22 11.15 -8.62
N PRO A 47 -6.38 11.66 -8.20
CA PRO A 47 -7.09 12.69 -8.97
C PRO A 47 -6.23 13.95 -9.13
N GLU A 48 -6.19 14.54 -10.33
CA GLU A 48 -5.37 15.74 -10.61
C GLU A 48 -5.58 16.90 -9.63
N ALA A 49 -6.80 17.05 -9.08
CA ALA A 49 -7.13 18.08 -8.11
C ALA A 49 -6.30 17.99 -6.81
N THR A 50 -5.77 16.82 -6.48
CA THR A 50 -4.94 16.58 -5.29
C THR A 50 -3.48 16.96 -5.51
N VAL A 51 -3.07 17.16 -6.76
CA VAL A 51 -1.72 17.57 -7.15
C VAL A 51 -1.67 19.09 -7.30
N GLY A 52 -0.70 19.71 -6.66
CA GLY A 52 -0.50 21.15 -6.68
C GLY A 52 0.55 21.61 -7.69
N ASP A 53 1.08 22.79 -7.43
CA ASP A 53 2.15 23.38 -8.23
C ASP A 53 3.48 22.65 -7.95
N PRO A 54 4.41 22.61 -8.92
CA PRO A 54 5.79 22.18 -8.68
C PRO A 54 6.42 23.03 -7.58
N VAL A 55 7.15 22.39 -6.67
CA VAL A 55 7.76 23.02 -5.50
C VAL A 55 9.26 23.16 -5.71
N ASP A 56 9.94 22.02 -5.85
CA ASP A 56 11.37 21.93 -6.09
C ASP A 56 11.73 20.52 -6.60
N TYR A 57 13.02 20.22 -6.66
CA TYR A 57 13.54 18.92 -7.02
C TYR A 57 14.68 18.52 -6.09
N VAL A 58 14.92 17.21 -5.98
CA VAL A 58 16.07 16.63 -5.28
C VAL A 58 16.89 15.83 -6.29
N ILE A 59 18.22 16.01 -6.25
CA ILE A 59 19.14 15.18 -7.03
C ILE A 59 19.44 13.95 -6.19
N GLU A 60 19.05 12.79 -6.70
CA GLU A 60 19.29 11.50 -6.06
C GLU A 60 20.60 10.88 -6.59
N ALA A 61 20.93 9.68 -6.11
CA ALA A 61 22.03 8.90 -6.64
C ALA A 61 21.78 8.47 -8.09
N ASP A 62 22.87 8.06 -8.78
CA ASP A 62 22.82 7.40 -10.09
C ASP A 62 22.09 8.17 -11.21
N GLY A 63 22.03 9.51 -11.10
CA GLY A 63 21.45 10.38 -12.12
C GLY A 63 19.92 10.47 -12.08
N VAL A 64 19.30 10.00 -11.00
CA VAL A 64 17.86 10.14 -10.76
C VAL A 64 17.54 11.53 -10.21
N ILE A 65 16.38 12.09 -10.59
CA ILE A 65 15.87 13.35 -10.05
C ILE A 65 14.46 13.14 -9.52
N SER A 66 14.24 13.53 -8.27
CA SER A 66 12.93 13.55 -7.62
C SER A 66 12.27 14.90 -7.84
N LEU A 67 11.26 14.98 -8.72
CA LEU A 67 10.45 16.19 -8.91
C LEU A 67 9.33 16.23 -7.87
N ARG A 68 9.22 17.34 -7.13
CA ARG A 68 8.25 17.45 -6.02
C ARG A 68 7.16 18.46 -6.31
N PHE A 69 5.92 18.10 -5.97
CA PHE A 69 4.73 18.90 -6.15
C PHE A 69 4.00 19.08 -4.81
N ALA A 70 3.35 20.23 -4.66
CA ALA A 70 2.52 20.47 -3.49
C ALA A 70 1.39 19.44 -3.43
N ASN A 71 1.09 18.93 -2.24
CA ASN A 71 -0.05 18.06 -2.01
C ASN A 71 -1.29 18.85 -1.57
N ARG A 72 -2.46 18.48 -2.08
CA ARG A 72 -3.76 19.05 -1.72
C ARG A 72 -4.71 18.03 -1.05
N LEU A 73 -4.25 16.82 -0.76
CA LEU A 73 -5.03 15.84 0.00
C LEU A 73 -5.26 16.34 1.44
N PRO A 74 -6.52 16.34 1.94
CA PRO A 74 -6.85 16.87 3.26
C PRO A 74 -6.23 16.07 4.42
N GLY A 75 -5.97 14.77 4.23
CA GLY A 75 -5.39 13.89 5.25
C GLY A 75 -3.86 13.97 5.36
N TYR A 76 -3.19 14.65 4.44
CA TYR A 76 -1.73 14.67 4.36
C TYR A 76 -1.18 16.11 4.33
N PRO A 77 -1.54 16.96 5.31
CA PRO A 77 -1.06 18.33 5.38
C PRO A 77 0.47 18.33 5.54
N GLY A 78 1.17 19.14 4.74
CA GLY A 78 2.63 19.25 4.78
C GLY A 78 3.39 18.11 4.10
N TRP A 79 2.69 17.18 3.44
CA TRP A 79 3.30 16.17 2.58
C TRP A 79 3.50 16.73 1.16
N LEU A 80 4.36 16.10 0.37
CA LEU A 80 4.61 16.43 -1.03
C LEU A 80 4.47 15.18 -1.89
N TRP A 81 3.90 15.35 -3.08
CA TRP A 81 4.00 14.34 -4.12
C TRP A 81 5.42 14.38 -4.68
N THR A 82 6.07 13.23 -4.76
CA THR A 82 7.42 13.07 -5.28
C THR A 82 7.37 12.09 -6.44
N VAL A 83 7.99 12.46 -7.55
CA VAL A 83 8.11 11.58 -8.73
C VAL A 83 9.58 11.47 -9.09
N SER A 84 10.13 10.26 -8.96
CA SER A 84 11.51 9.97 -9.32
C SER A 84 11.58 9.69 -10.82
N VAL A 85 12.35 10.52 -11.54
CA VAL A 85 12.56 10.38 -12.99
C VAL A 85 14.03 10.10 -13.29
N ALA A 86 14.26 9.28 -14.30
CA ALA A 86 15.58 8.93 -14.77
C ALA A 86 15.61 8.89 -16.30
N VAL A 87 16.81 8.90 -16.86
CA VAL A 87 16.97 8.80 -18.32
C VAL A 87 18.18 7.95 -18.68
N VAL A 88 17.97 7.04 -19.62
CA VAL A 88 19.03 6.22 -20.22
C VAL A 88 19.62 7.01 -21.40
N PRO A 89 20.93 6.88 -21.71
CA PRO A 89 21.52 7.51 -22.88
C PRO A 89 20.73 7.25 -24.17
N ASP A 90 20.59 8.28 -24.99
CA ASP A 90 19.87 8.24 -26.28
C ASP A 90 18.38 7.85 -26.18
N SER A 91 17.77 7.94 -24.98
CA SER A 91 16.34 7.67 -24.74
C SER A 91 15.63 8.87 -24.12
N GLU A 92 14.30 8.85 -24.12
CA GLU A 92 13.47 9.83 -23.41
C GLU A 92 13.44 9.53 -21.90
N PRO A 93 13.22 10.55 -21.03
CA PRO A 93 13.02 10.35 -19.61
C PRO A 93 11.87 9.39 -19.28
N THR A 94 12.03 8.59 -18.24
CA THR A 94 11.00 7.70 -17.71
C THR A 94 10.78 7.94 -16.21
N VAL A 95 9.61 7.54 -15.73
CA VAL A 95 9.26 7.56 -14.30
C VAL A 95 9.67 6.22 -13.69
N LEU A 96 10.30 6.28 -12.51
CA LEU A 96 10.67 5.09 -11.74
C LEU A 96 9.63 4.78 -10.67
N GLU A 97 9.20 5.80 -9.93
CA GLU A 97 8.23 5.67 -8.84
C GLU A 97 7.48 6.97 -8.59
N VAL A 98 6.34 6.85 -7.91
CA VAL A 98 5.51 7.95 -7.47
C VAL A 98 5.19 7.72 -5.99
N GLU A 99 5.52 8.71 -5.16
CA GLU A 99 5.39 8.60 -3.72
C GLU A 99 4.75 9.85 -3.12
N LEU A 100 4.10 9.69 -1.97
CA LEU A 100 3.66 10.80 -1.13
C LEU A 100 4.53 10.80 0.12
N LEU A 101 5.44 11.77 0.23
CA LEU A 101 6.42 11.82 1.32
C LEU A 101 6.17 13.01 2.25
N PRO A 102 6.41 12.85 3.57
CA PRO A 102 6.27 13.95 4.51
C PRO A 102 7.38 14.99 4.28
N ALA A 103 7.00 16.27 4.24
CA ALA A 103 7.94 17.39 4.19
C ALA A 103 7.86 18.22 5.47
N THR A 104 8.46 19.42 5.46
CA THR A 104 8.45 20.31 6.63
C THR A 104 7.01 20.67 7.01
N GLY A 105 6.64 20.39 8.25
CA GLY A 105 5.29 20.63 8.78
C GLY A 105 4.30 19.49 8.52
N ALA A 106 4.76 18.36 7.99
CA ALA A 106 3.94 17.16 7.88
C ALA A 106 3.48 16.66 9.24
N LEU A 107 2.20 16.28 9.34
CA LEU A 107 1.71 15.52 10.49
C LEU A 107 2.22 14.09 10.38
N LEU A 108 3.10 13.69 11.29
CA LEU A 108 3.66 12.35 11.36
C LEU A 108 2.91 11.50 12.39
N ALA A 109 2.93 10.19 12.16
CA ALA A 109 2.46 9.22 13.13
C ALA A 109 3.32 9.28 14.41
N PRO A 110 2.74 8.95 15.59
CA PRO A 110 3.53 8.77 16.80
C PRO A 110 4.47 7.57 16.66
N GLU A 111 5.46 7.51 17.55
CA GLU A 111 6.36 6.36 17.66
C GLU A 111 5.57 5.06 17.84
N TRP A 112 6.01 4.01 17.15
CA TRP A 112 5.36 2.72 17.22
C TRP A 112 5.58 2.08 18.60
N VAL A 113 4.48 1.70 19.26
CA VAL A 113 4.50 0.94 20.51
C VAL A 113 4.31 -0.55 20.21
N PRO A 114 5.16 -1.46 20.75
CA PRO A 114 5.00 -2.89 20.58
C PRO A 114 3.64 -3.41 21.01
N TRP A 115 3.11 -4.38 20.26
CA TRP A 115 1.82 -5.01 20.55
C TRP A 115 1.73 -5.49 22.01
N ALA A 116 2.75 -6.22 22.49
CA ALA A 116 2.76 -6.75 23.85
C ALA A 116 2.64 -5.65 24.93
N VAL A 117 3.22 -4.48 24.68
CA VAL A 117 3.12 -3.33 25.59
C VAL A 117 1.70 -2.77 25.58
N ARG A 118 1.11 -2.54 24.40
CA ARG A 118 -0.28 -2.07 24.29
C ARG A 118 -1.26 -3.04 24.94
N LEU A 119 -1.05 -4.35 24.76
CA LEU A 119 -1.89 -5.38 25.36
C LEU A 119 -1.75 -5.40 26.88
N ALA A 120 -0.53 -5.29 27.41
CA ALA A 120 -0.30 -5.24 28.85
C ALA A 120 -0.94 -4.00 29.49
N GLU A 121 -0.83 -2.83 28.85
CA GLU A 121 -1.49 -1.60 29.28
C GLU A 121 -3.03 -1.74 29.25
N TYR A 122 -3.57 -2.35 28.19
CA TYR A 122 -5.00 -2.65 28.09
C TYR A 122 -5.46 -3.58 29.23
N GLN A 123 -4.75 -4.68 29.48
CA GLN A 123 -5.07 -5.61 30.56
C GLN A 123 -4.96 -4.95 31.95
N ALA A 124 -3.94 -4.12 32.16
CA ALA A 124 -3.80 -3.35 33.39
C ALA A 124 -4.97 -2.35 33.58
N ALA A 125 -5.42 -1.71 32.49
CA ALA A 125 -6.59 -0.82 32.52
C ALA A 125 -7.89 -1.56 32.83
N GLN A 126 -8.07 -2.79 32.32
CA GLN A 126 -9.22 -3.64 32.67
C GLN A 126 -9.21 -4.02 34.15
N ALA A 127 -8.08 -4.52 34.66
CA ALA A 127 -7.97 -4.88 36.08
C ALA A 127 -8.20 -3.68 37.02
N ALA A 128 -7.72 -2.48 36.65
CA ALA A 128 -7.97 -1.27 37.42
C ALA A 128 -9.43 -0.82 37.38
N ALA A 129 -10.13 -1.04 36.26
CA ALA A 129 -11.56 -0.73 36.15
C ALA A 129 -12.41 -1.70 36.98
N GLU A 130 -12.02 -2.98 37.05
CA GLU A 130 -12.65 -3.99 37.92
C GLU A 130 -12.48 -3.64 39.41
N ASP A 131 -11.26 -3.30 39.84
CA ASP A 131 -10.97 -2.86 41.21
C ASP A 131 -11.74 -1.59 41.60
N ALA A 132 -11.88 -0.64 40.67
CA ALA A 132 -12.66 0.58 40.89
C ALA A 132 -14.18 0.36 40.90
N GLY A 133 -14.68 -0.72 40.28
CA GLY A 133 -16.09 -1.10 40.28
C GLY A 133 -16.54 -1.85 41.54
N ASP A 134 -15.61 -2.35 42.35
CA ASP A 134 -15.87 -3.02 43.64
C ASP A 134 -16.16 -2.00 44.77
N ASP A 135 -15.67 -0.76 44.64
CA ASP A 135 -15.84 0.32 45.64
C ASP A 135 -17.19 1.09 45.51
N ASP A 136 -18.02 0.75 44.50
CA ASP A 136 -19.35 1.37 44.24
C ASP A 136 -20.52 0.41 44.56
N LEU A 137 -20.25 -0.75 45.21
CA LEU A 137 -21.27 -1.72 45.63
C LEU A 137 -21.68 -1.62 47.11
N ASP A 138 -21.32 -0.53 47.81
CA ASP A 138 -21.71 -0.30 49.21
C ASP A 138 -22.71 0.87 49.36
N ASP A 139 -23.82 0.87 48.59
CA ASP A 139 -25.06 1.58 48.96
C ASP A 139 -26.27 1.14 48.08
N ASP A 140 -26.85 -0.02 48.37
CA ASP A 140 -28.27 -0.20 48.73
C ASP A 140 -28.57 -1.72 48.75
N GLU A 141 -28.97 -2.25 49.91
CA GLU A 141 -29.69 -3.53 49.99
C GLU A 141 -31.00 -3.37 49.21
N LEU A 142 -30.98 -3.62 47.89
CA LEU A 142 -32.21 -3.90 47.16
C LEU A 142 -32.66 -5.30 47.56
N ASP A 143 -33.49 -5.32 48.60
CA ASP A 143 -34.45 -6.35 48.98
C ASP A 143 -35.11 -6.95 47.73
N THR A 144 -34.50 -8.01 47.17
CA THR A 144 -35.08 -8.82 46.09
C THR A 144 -35.94 -9.93 46.71
N ASP A 145 -36.84 -9.54 47.60
CA ASP A 145 -37.94 -10.37 48.06
C ASP A 145 -39.22 -9.78 47.45
N ASP A 146 -39.55 -10.17 46.21
CA ASP A 146 -40.89 -10.13 45.57
C ASP A 146 -40.82 -9.74 44.08
N LEU A 147 -40.38 -10.67 43.24
CA LEU A 147 -40.89 -10.77 41.88
C LEU A 147 -41.37 -12.22 41.71
N ASP A 148 -42.67 -12.38 41.92
CA ASP A 148 -43.43 -13.58 41.60
C ASP A 148 -43.06 -14.10 40.21
N ASP A 149 -42.76 -15.38 40.21
CA ASP A 149 -42.62 -16.30 39.09
C ASP A 149 -43.99 -16.44 38.40
N ASP A 150 -44.34 -15.50 37.52
CA ASP A 150 -45.43 -15.69 36.55
C ASP A 150 -44.82 -16.20 35.24
N GLU A 151 -44.66 -17.52 35.20
CA GLU A 151 -44.49 -18.36 34.02
C GLU A 151 -45.79 -18.36 33.20
N ASP A 152 -46.04 -17.30 32.43
CA ASP A 152 -47.15 -17.25 31.47
C ASP A 152 -46.63 -17.27 30.02
N ASP A 153 -46.70 -18.48 29.46
CA ASP A 153 -47.18 -18.83 28.11
C ASP A 153 -46.94 -17.80 26.98
N LEU A 154 -45.92 -18.06 26.16
CA LEU A 154 -45.94 -17.65 24.76
C LEU A 154 -46.02 -18.89 23.88
N ASP A 155 -47.29 -19.21 23.57
CA ASP A 155 -47.77 -20.15 22.57
C ASP A 155 -46.95 -20.10 21.27
N GLU A 156 -46.71 -21.30 20.73
CA GLU A 156 -46.38 -21.56 19.34
C GLU A 156 -47.40 -20.86 18.42
N ASP A 157 -46.94 -19.92 17.57
CA ASP A 157 -47.63 -19.62 16.31
C ASP A 157 -46.72 -19.96 15.14
N ASP A 158 -47.20 -21.00 14.47
CA ASP A 158 -46.76 -21.59 13.23
C ASP A 158 -46.74 -20.52 12.12
N SER A 159 -45.65 -20.46 11.37
CA SER A 159 -45.63 -19.79 10.06
C SER A 159 -44.69 -20.57 9.17
N ASP A 160 -45.21 -21.72 8.74
CA ASP A 160 -45.13 -22.27 7.38
C ASP A 160 -44.10 -21.61 6.44
N GLU A 161 -42.96 -22.29 6.32
CA GLU A 161 -42.36 -22.75 5.07
C GLU A 161 -42.54 -21.91 3.80
N ASP A 162 -41.48 -21.18 3.42
CA ASP A 162 -41.08 -21.04 2.03
C ASP A 162 -39.59 -21.41 1.91
N GLY A 163 -39.33 -22.52 1.22
CA GLY A 163 -38.05 -23.20 1.16
C GLY A 163 -36.89 -22.38 0.62
N PHE A 164 -35.77 -22.45 1.33
CA PHE A 164 -34.45 -22.31 0.73
C PHE A 164 -33.71 -23.63 0.92
N ASP A 165 -33.21 -24.14 -0.19
CA ASP A 165 -32.51 -25.40 -0.32
C ASP A 165 -31.22 -25.44 0.52
N GLY A 166 -30.81 -26.66 0.83
CA GLY A 166 -29.83 -26.92 1.85
C GLY A 166 -28.43 -26.38 1.52
N ALA A 167 -27.86 -25.67 2.48
CA ALA A 167 -26.44 -25.75 2.77
C ALA A 167 -26.27 -25.45 4.26
N ALA A 168 -25.48 -26.30 4.92
CA ALA A 168 -25.20 -26.28 6.33
C ALA A 168 -24.80 -24.88 6.83
N THR A 169 -25.06 -24.64 8.11
CA THR A 169 -24.44 -23.59 8.91
C THR A 169 -22.92 -23.60 8.68
N ALA A 170 -22.47 -22.81 7.71
CA ALA A 170 -21.09 -22.41 7.60
C ALA A 170 -20.84 -21.50 8.79
N VAL A 171 -20.49 -22.12 9.92
CA VAL A 171 -19.67 -21.47 10.93
C VAL A 171 -18.44 -20.99 10.17
N THR A 172 -18.46 -19.72 9.78
CA THR A 172 -17.31 -19.04 9.19
C THR A 172 -16.24 -19.04 10.28
N HIS A 173 -15.28 -19.95 10.18
CA HIS A 173 -14.13 -19.96 11.06
C HIS A 173 -13.40 -18.62 10.91
N ALA A 174 -12.93 -18.08 12.04
CA ALA A 174 -12.09 -16.89 12.06
C ALA A 174 -10.75 -17.22 11.38
N GLY A 175 -10.73 -17.09 10.06
CA GLY A 175 -9.61 -17.46 9.19
C GLY A 175 -9.91 -17.23 7.71
N ASP A 176 -11.17 -17.40 7.29
CA ASP A 176 -11.55 -17.36 5.87
C ASP A 176 -12.18 -16.01 5.47
N VAL A 177 -11.49 -14.91 5.75
CA VAL A 177 -11.95 -13.55 5.40
C VAL A 177 -11.36 -13.02 4.09
N ASP A 178 -10.27 -13.63 3.62
CA ASP A 178 -9.56 -13.22 2.40
C ASP A 178 -9.26 -14.39 1.44
N GLY A 179 -9.77 -15.59 1.71
CA GLY A 179 -9.57 -16.78 0.85
C GLY A 179 -8.14 -17.34 0.90
N VAL A 180 -7.40 -17.09 1.99
CA VAL A 180 -6.09 -17.67 2.22
C VAL A 180 -6.19 -18.66 3.38
N ASP A 181 -6.24 -19.95 3.06
CA ASP A 181 -6.20 -21.02 4.06
C ASP A 181 -4.79 -21.10 4.67
N ILE A 182 -4.63 -20.54 5.88
CA ILE A 182 -3.36 -20.55 6.64
C ILE A 182 -2.93 -21.98 7.05
N ASP A 183 -3.85 -22.94 7.02
CA ASP A 183 -3.61 -24.32 7.45
C ASP A 183 -2.93 -25.19 6.37
N GLU A 184 -2.79 -24.73 5.13
CA GLU A 184 -2.15 -25.52 4.04
C GLU A 184 -0.61 -25.49 4.10
N LEU A 185 0.00 -24.59 4.88
CA LEU A 185 1.46 -24.40 4.90
C LEU A 185 2.21 -25.32 5.89
N ASP A 186 1.54 -26.28 6.55
CA ASP A 186 2.18 -27.23 7.49
C ASP A 186 1.65 -28.66 7.36
N ALA A 187 1.71 -29.23 6.15
CA ALA A 187 1.66 -30.69 5.97
C ALA A 187 2.92 -31.14 5.23
N GLY A 188 3.92 -31.60 5.99
CA GLY A 188 5.09 -32.25 5.43
C GLY A 188 4.75 -33.60 4.80
N ASP A 189 5.34 -33.82 3.62
CA ASP A 189 5.80 -35.10 3.07
C ASP A 189 4.77 -36.27 3.06
N GLU A 190 3.97 -36.34 2.00
CA GLU A 190 3.36 -37.60 1.54
C GLU A 190 3.60 -37.74 0.03
N ASP A 191 4.53 -38.61 -0.35
CA ASP A 191 4.79 -39.06 -1.72
C ASP A 191 3.51 -39.61 -2.36
N ASP A 192 3.07 -39.04 -3.49
CA ASP A 192 2.09 -39.67 -4.38
C ASP A 192 2.69 -39.78 -5.79
N ASP A 193 3.42 -40.88 -6.02
CA ASP A 193 3.77 -41.37 -7.35
C ASP A 193 2.51 -41.99 -7.98
N SER A 194 1.83 -41.26 -8.87
CA SER A 194 1.00 -41.88 -9.91
C SER A 194 1.56 -41.52 -11.29
N ASP A 195 2.23 -42.53 -11.82
CA ASP A 195 2.66 -42.71 -13.20
C ASP A 195 1.42 -43.01 -14.05
N ASP A 196 1.08 -42.16 -15.01
CA ASP A 196 0.26 -42.53 -16.16
C ASP A 196 0.76 -41.75 -17.38
N GLU A 197 1.56 -42.46 -18.18
CA GLU A 197 1.93 -42.11 -19.55
C GLU A 197 0.69 -42.25 -20.44
N ASP A 198 0.33 -41.20 -21.19
CA ASP A 198 -0.39 -41.37 -22.45
C ASP A 198 0.14 -40.31 -23.44
N GLU A 199 0.98 -40.78 -24.34
CA GLU A 199 1.32 -40.13 -25.60
C GLU A 199 0.12 -40.29 -26.54
N ASP A 200 -0.43 -39.18 -27.06
CA ASP A 200 -1.25 -39.23 -28.27
C ASP A 200 -0.90 -38.02 -29.17
N ASP A 201 -0.57 -38.38 -30.40
CA ASP A 201 -0.01 -37.60 -31.51
C ASP A 201 -1.03 -36.71 -32.26
N GLU A 202 -0.46 -35.92 -33.18
CA GLU A 202 -0.99 -35.47 -34.49
C GLU A 202 -1.60 -34.06 -34.61
N ASP A 203 -0.81 -33.18 -35.24
CA ASP A 203 -1.09 -32.35 -36.43
C ASP A 203 -2.45 -31.62 -36.56
N ASP A 204 -2.40 -30.29 -36.78
CA ASP A 204 -2.99 -29.71 -38.01
C ASP A 204 -2.45 -28.30 -38.32
N ASP A 205 -2.25 -28.09 -39.61
CA ASP A 205 -1.66 -26.95 -40.31
C ASP A 205 -2.55 -25.69 -40.35
N SER A 206 -1.92 -24.57 -40.75
CA SER A 206 -2.47 -23.48 -41.59
C SER A 206 -3.53 -22.54 -40.95
N ASP A 207 -3.60 -21.23 -41.21
CA ASP A 207 -3.29 -20.45 -42.40
C ASP A 207 -2.88 -18.99 -42.04
N GLU A 208 -2.16 -18.39 -42.97
CA GLU A 208 -1.89 -16.96 -43.10
C GLU A 208 -3.18 -16.20 -43.51
N ASP A 209 -3.13 -14.85 -43.40
CA ASP A 209 -3.98 -13.86 -44.12
C ASP A 209 -5.24 -13.32 -43.41
N ASP A 210 -5.20 -12.04 -43.00
CA ASP A 210 -5.85 -10.99 -43.80
C ASP A 210 -5.34 -9.60 -43.36
N SER A 211 -4.78 -8.89 -44.33
CA SER A 211 -4.44 -7.47 -44.27
C SER A 211 -5.67 -6.63 -44.61
N ASP A 212 -6.22 -5.90 -43.64
CA ASP A 212 -7.18 -4.82 -43.95
C ASP A 212 -6.47 -3.46 -43.90
N ASP A 213 -6.10 -3.08 -45.12
CA ASP A 213 -5.66 -1.78 -45.61
C ASP A 213 -6.89 -0.87 -45.71
N GLU A 214 -6.97 0.20 -44.91
CA GLU A 214 -7.77 1.39 -45.25
C GLU A 214 -6.99 2.67 -44.91
N ASP A 215 -6.03 2.98 -45.78
CA ASP A 215 -5.59 4.36 -46.03
C ASP A 215 -6.69 5.07 -46.85
N GLU A 216 -7.36 6.08 -46.30
CA GLU A 216 -7.88 7.25 -47.04
C GLU A 216 -8.56 8.27 -46.10
N PHE A 217 -7.85 9.34 -45.70
CA PHE A 217 -8.47 10.67 -45.69
C PHE A 217 -7.47 11.81 -45.89
N ASP A 218 -7.31 12.14 -47.18
CA ASP A 218 -7.24 13.45 -47.83
C ASP A 218 -6.46 14.61 -47.16
N GLU A 219 -5.42 14.99 -47.90
CA GLU A 219 -4.60 16.19 -47.77
C GLU A 219 -5.41 17.51 -47.87
N SER A 220 -4.84 18.57 -47.29
CA SER A 220 -4.83 19.97 -47.79
C SER A 220 -5.65 20.98 -46.96
N ASP A 221 -4.97 21.70 -46.05
CA ASP A 221 -4.84 23.17 -46.17
C ASP A 221 -3.73 23.70 -45.21
N ASP A 222 -2.54 23.92 -45.75
CA ASP A 222 -1.54 24.87 -45.22
C ASP A 222 -1.47 25.98 -46.31
N PRO A 223 -1.50 27.29 -45.97
CA PRO A 223 -0.27 27.88 -45.46
C PRO A 223 -0.38 29.01 -44.42
N ALA A 224 0.66 29.03 -43.60
CA ALA A 224 1.29 30.18 -42.97
C ALA A 224 0.86 31.55 -43.54
N HIS A 225 0.40 32.43 -42.63
CA HIS A 225 0.56 33.87 -42.84
C HIS A 225 1.43 34.49 -41.73
N ASP A 226 2.52 35.02 -42.25
CA ASP A 226 3.63 35.76 -41.69
C ASP A 226 3.22 37.11 -41.06
N GLU A 227 4.05 37.53 -40.11
CA GLU A 227 4.36 38.89 -39.61
C GLU A 227 3.38 39.70 -38.71
N ALA A 228 3.92 40.09 -37.54
CA ALA A 228 3.45 41.15 -36.63
C ALA A 228 3.73 42.57 -37.21
N PRO A 229 3.25 43.71 -36.63
CA PRO A 229 3.82 44.26 -35.39
C PRO A 229 2.91 45.13 -34.48
N ASN A 230 3.45 45.34 -33.28
CA ASN A 230 3.24 46.34 -32.23
C ASN A 230 2.61 47.71 -32.61
N GLU A 231 1.67 48.21 -31.79
CA GLU A 231 1.33 49.62 -31.43
C GLU A 231 -0.02 49.58 -30.66
N ARG A 232 -0.30 50.23 -29.52
CA ARG A 232 0.31 51.34 -28.79
C ARG A 232 -0.25 51.38 -27.36
#